data_AF-A0A951JW47-F1
#
_entry.id   AF-A0A951JW47-F1
#
_cell.length_a   1.000
_cell.length_b   1.000
_cell.length_c   1.000
_cell.angle_alpha   90.00
_cell.angle_beta   90.00
_cell.angle_gamma   90.00
#
_symmetry.space_group_name_H-M   'P 1'
#
loop_
_entity.id
_entity.type
_entity.pdbx_description
1 polymer ?
#
loop_
_entity_poly.entity_id
_entity_poly.type
_entity_poly.pdbx_seq_one_letter_code
_entity_poly.pdbx_strand_id
1 'polypeptide(L)'
;MSAAPAPPVQHLTLLAADRLRMSDRVDAVPVIDRSRRGSVAIRPRAGLVQRAERGPDGPLVYEATQHDDHVDLTVWGAATTSQEAREDALDQARGWIGWHDHQPDLVELTAGHAALQRAARQLGPVRLSRLPTVGEAVGRAVLGQLVQGLEARHSTAQLAALAGAPTTRGLWCWPT
;
A
#
# COMPACT_ATOMS: atom_id res chain seq x y z
N MET A 1 22.11 29.34 13.30
CA MET A 1 20.96 28.64 12.71
C MET A 1 20.45 27.67 13.76
N SER A 2 19.33 28.00 14.42
CA SER A 2 18.77 27.16 15.49
C SER A 2 18.04 25.98 14.84
N ALA A 3 18.45 24.75 15.17
CA ALA A 3 17.75 23.56 14.71
C ALA A 3 16.34 23.56 15.31
N ALA A 4 15.32 23.46 14.46
CA ALA A 4 13.95 23.28 14.91
C ALA A 4 13.89 22.03 15.82
N PRO A 5 13.15 22.06 16.94
CA PRO A 5 13.00 20.90 17.80
C PRO A 5 12.45 19.73 16.97
N ALA A 6 13.06 18.55 17.13
CA ALA A 6 12.55 17.33 16.52
C ALA A 6 11.09 17.14 16.95
N PRO A 7 10.15 16.89 16.02
CA PRO A 7 8.76 16.68 16.40
C PRO A 7 8.68 15.52 17.39
N PRO A 8 7.78 15.60 18.40
CA PRO A 8 7.61 14.52 19.37
C PRO A 8 7.30 13.22 18.64
N VAL A 9 7.92 12.13 19.09
CA VAL A 9 7.65 10.78 18.58
C VAL A 9 6.18 10.46 18.87
N GLN A 10 5.32 10.60 17.87
CA GLN A 10 3.93 10.20 18.00
C GLN A 10 3.87 8.67 18.10
N HIS A 11 3.50 8.19 19.28
CA HIS A 11 3.18 6.77 19.49
C HIS A 11 1.94 6.44 18.66
N LEU A 12 2.11 5.55 17.68
CA LEU A 12 0.98 5.06 16.89
C LEU A 12 0.14 4.12 17.75
N THR A 13 -1.15 4.41 17.85
CA THR A 13 -2.15 3.58 18.52
C THR A 13 -2.86 2.73 17.48
N LEU A 14 -3.23 1.50 17.84
CA LEU A 14 -4.10 0.68 16.98
C LEU A 14 -5.47 1.35 16.91
N LEU A 15 -5.89 1.76 15.72
CA LEU A 15 -7.14 2.48 15.51
C LEU A 15 -8.27 1.56 15.06
N ALA A 16 -7.96 0.64 14.15
CA ALA A 16 -8.92 -0.30 13.59
C ALA A 16 -8.19 -1.60 13.17
N ALA A 17 -8.94 -2.69 13.15
CA ALA A 17 -8.46 -3.99 12.70
C ALA A 17 -9.59 -4.76 12.00
N ASP A 18 -9.21 -5.63 11.07
CA ASP A 18 -10.12 -6.54 10.39
C ASP A 18 -9.42 -7.85 10.02
N ARG A 19 -10.20 -8.91 9.87
CA ARG A 19 -9.73 -10.23 9.45
C ARG A 19 -10.41 -10.64 8.15
N LEU A 20 -9.61 -10.79 7.11
CA LEU A 20 -10.07 -10.94 5.73
C LEU A 20 -9.69 -12.32 5.20
N ARG A 21 -10.64 -13.04 4.59
CA ARG A 21 -10.36 -14.33 3.95
C ARG A 21 -9.98 -14.15 2.50
N MET A 22 -8.68 -14.14 2.22
CA MET A 22 -8.13 -13.96 0.88
C MET A 22 -7.47 -15.24 0.39
N SER A 23 -7.77 -15.63 -0.85
CA SER A 23 -7.16 -16.79 -1.52
C SER A 23 -5.71 -16.55 -1.92
N ASP A 24 -5.32 -15.28 -2.09
CA ASP A 24 -4.00 -14.90 -2.57
C ASP A 24 -3.07 -14.46 -1.44
N ARG A 25 -1.76 -14.58 -1.70
CA ARG A 25 -0.75 -14.04 -0.80
C ARG A 25 -0.69 -12.53 -0.91
N VAL A 26 -0.77 -11.84 0.23
CA VAL A 26 -0.62 -10.38 0.31
C VAL A 26 0.70 -9.85 -0.29
N ASP A 27 1.73 -10.69 -0.42
CA ASP A 27 3.03 -10.32 -0.99
C ASP A 27 3.01 -9.99 -2.49
N ALA A 28 1.98 -10.45 -3.21
CA ALA A 28 1.88 -10.37 -4.66
C ALA A 28 1.00 -9.21 -5.16
N VAL A 29 0.26 -8.55 -4.27
CA VAL A 29 -0.82 -7.63 -4.66
C VAL A 29 -0.37 -6.16 -4.62
N PRO A 30 0.18 -5.63 -3.51
CA PRO A 30 0.46 -4.21 -3.42
C PRO A 30 1.77 -3.80 -4.08
N VAL A 31 1.80 -2.60 -4.66
CA VAL A 31 3.04 -1.97 -5.13
C VAL A 31 3.94 -1.62 -3.93
N ILE A 32 5.20 -2.06 -3.99
CA ILE A 32 6.25 -1.73 -3.01
C ILE A 32 7.38 -0.92 -3.64
N ASP A 33 7.91 0.06 -2.91
CA ASP A 33 8.86 1.06 -3.44
C ASP A 33 10.32 0.60 -3.36
N ARG A 34 10.64 -0.40 -2.52
CA ARG A 34 11.98 -0.99 -2.38
C ARG A 34 13.12 0.03 -2.20
N SER A 35 12.88 1.08 -1.40
CA SER A 35 13.89 2.05 -1.00
C SER A 35 14.06 2.03 0.53
N ARG A 36 15.24 2.45 1.02
CA ARG A 36 15.45 2.64 2.46
C ARG A 36 14.84 3.94 2.98
N ARG A 37 14.76 4.96 2.13
CA ARG A 37 14.24 6.30 2.46
C ARG A 37 13.15 6.66 1.46
N GLY A 38 12.06 7.23 1.97
CA GLY A 38 10.95 7.70 1.14
C GLY A 38 9.99 6.60 0.68
N SER A 39 10.09 5.37 1.19
CA SER A 39 9.12 4.35 0.82
C SER A 39 7.75 4.66 1.42
N VAL A 40 6.75 4.71 0.54
CA VAL A 40 5.34 4.81 0.91
C VAL A 40 4.81 3.45 1.30
N ALA A 41 5.19 2.41 0.55
CA ALA A 41 4.88 1.03 0.86
C ALA A 41 6.12 0.12 0.83
N ILE A 42 6.19 -0.78 1.81
CA ILE A 42 7.28 -1.74 1.96
C ILE A 42 6.75 -3.14 2.25
N ARG A 43 7.63 -4.12 2.08
CA ARG A 43 7.46 -5.49 2.53
C ARG A 43 8.63 -5.82 3.46
N PRO A 44 8.48 -5.66 4.80
CA PRO A 44 9.59 -5.89 5.73
C PRO A 44 10.03 -7.36 5.72
N ARG A 45 9.08 -8.29 5.54
CA ARG A 45 9.29 -9.73 5.41
C ARG A 45 8.17 -10.34 4.57
N ALA A 46 8.34 -11.60 4.15
CA ALA A 46 7.28 -12.33 3.48
C ALA A 46 6.03 -12.43 4.38
N GLY A 47 4.86 -12.25 3.78
CA GLY A 47 3.57 -12.22 4.45
C GLY A 47 3.32 -10.96 5.29
N LEU A 48 4.12 -9.91 5.16
CA LEU A 48 3.90 -8.65 5.86
C LEU A 48 4.12 -7.47 4.91
N VAL A 49 3.08 -6.71 4.65
CA VAL A 49 3.17 -5.45 3.91
C VAL A 49 2.73 -4.29 4.78
N GLN A 50 3.42 -3.17 4.63
CA GLN A 50 3.10 -1.95 5.36
C GLN A 50 3.08 -0.76 4.41
N ARG A 51 2.24 0.20 4.71
CA ARG A 51 2.11 1.43 3.94
C ARG A 51 1.78 2.61 4.84
N ALA A 52 2.32 3.78 4.52
CA ALA A 52 1.97 5.03 5.18
C ALA A 52 0.96 5.82 4.37
N GLU A 53 -0.03 6.37 5.06
CA GLU A 53 -1.04 7.27 4.50
C GLU A 53 -1.12 8.57 5.28
N ARG A 54 -1.67 9.61 4.65
CA ARG A 54 -2.06 10.82 5.40
C ARG A 54 -3.38 10.54 6.11
N GLY A 55 -3.44 10.85 7.40
CA GLY A 55 -4.68 10.93 8.17
C GLY A 55 -4.97 12.36 8.60
N PRO A 56 -6.18 12.60 9.15
CA PRO A 56 -6.61 13.93 9.60
C PRO A 56 -5.79 14.48 10.77
N ASP A 57 -5.31 13.61 11.67
CA ASP A 57 -4.53 13.99 12.87
C ASP A 57 -3.03 13.71 12.73
N GLY A 58 -2.59 13.34 11.54
CA GLY A 58 -1.22 12.91 11.26
C GLY A 58 -1.16 11.63 10.44
N PRO A 59 0.04 11.10 10.22
CA PRO A 59 0.22 9.89 9.43
C PRO A 59 -0.50 8.66 9.99
N LEU A 60 -1.09 7.89 9.10
CA LEU A 60 -1.60 6.55 9.36
C LEU A 60 -0.60 5.52 8.82
N VAL A 61 -0.58 4.34 9.43
CA VAL A 61 0.14 3.19 8.90
C VAL A 61 -0.83 2.02 8.75
N TYR A 62 -0.94 1.51 7.53
CA TYR A 62 -1.66 0.29 7.22
C TYR A 62 -0.68 -0.87 7.29
N GLU A 63 -1.11 -1.96 7.90
CA GLU A 63 -0.32 -3.18 8.01
C GLU A 63 -1.21 -4.38 7.71
N ALA A 64 -0.79 -5.21 6.75
CA ALA A 64 -1.48 -6.43 6.41
C ALA A 64 -0.53 -7.62 6.60
N THR A 65 -0.94 -8.54 7.47
CA THR A 65 -0.19 -9.74 7.82
C THR A 65 -0.91 -10.97 7.28
N GLN A 66 -0.22 -11.75 6.46
CA GLN A 66 -0.70 -13.03 5.96
C GLN A 66 -0.58 -14.10 7.04
N HIS A 67 -1.69 -14.80 7.26
CA HIS A 67 -1.79 -16.08 7.94
C HIS A 67 -2.22 -17.16 6.93
N ASP A 68 -2.23 -18.42 7.35
CA ASP A 68 -2.47 -19.55 6.44
C ASP A 68 -3.83 -19.48 5.72
N ASP A 69 -4.87 -19.00 6.41
CA ASP A 69 -6.26 -18.97 5.91
C ASP A 69 -6.87 -17.56 5.85
N HIS A 70 -6.14 -16.54 6.31
CA HIS A 70 -6.64 -15.16 6.36
C HIS A 70 -5.51 -14.12 6.32
N VAL A 71 -5.91 -12.86 6.17
CA VAL A 71 -5.06 -11.69 6.31
C VAL A 71 -5.60 -10.86 7.47
N ASP A 72 -4.76 -10.58 8.45
CA ASP A 72 -5.07 -9.61 9.51
C ASP A 72 -4.63 -8.23 9.02
N LEU A 73 -5.59 -7.32 8.87
CA LEU A 73 -5.40 -5.94 8.45
C LEU A 73 -5.54 -5.02 9.66
N THR A 74 -4.56 -4.13 9.87
CA THR A 74 -4.56 -3.18 10.98
C THR A 74 -4.23 -1.77 10.49
N VAL A 75 -4.87 -0.79 11.11
CA VAL A 75 -4.62 0.64 10.88
C VAL A 75 -4.11 1.26 12.17
N TRP A 76 -2.98 1.94 12.08
CA TRP A 76 -2.30 2.59 13.21
C TRP A 76 -2.24 4.10 12.98
N GLY A 77 -2.39 4.90 14.03
CA GLY A 77 -2.40 6.37 13.92
C GLY A 77 -2.53 7.07 15.27
N ALA A 78 -2.91 8.35 15.25
CA ALA A 78 -3.12 9.13 16.46
C ALA A 78 -4.41 8.69 17.18
N ALA A 79 -4.37 8.56 18.51
CA ALA A 79 -5.54 8.17 19.30
C ALA A 79 -6.73 9.14 19.18
N THR A 80 -6.46 10.39 18.78
CA THR A 80 -7.46 11.44 18.54
C THR A 80 -8.24 11.25 17.24
N THR A 81 -7.84 10.35 16.36
CA THR A 81 -8.53 10.10 15.09
C THR A 81 -9.98 9.70 15.30
N SER A 82 -10.89 10.41 14.65
CA SER A 82 -12.34 10.22 14.75
C SER A 82 -12.75 8.83 14.26
N GLN A 83 -13.87 8.31 14.75
CA GLN A 83 -14.36 6.99 14.33
C GLN A 83 -14.56 6.91 12.80
N GLU A 84 -15.17 7.92 12.20
CA GLU A 84 -15.38 8.02 10.74
C GLU A 84 -14.05 7.88 9.97
N ALA A 85 -13.02 8.63 10.36
CA ALA A 85 -11.72 8.54 9.72
C ALA A 85 -11.04 7.17 9.91
N ARG A 86 -11.33 6.45 11.00
CA ARG A 86 -10.85 5.07 11.21
C ARG A 86 -11.54 4.09 10.27
N GLU A 87 -12.84 4.23 10.07
CA GLU A 87 -13.63 3.39 9.17
C GLU A 87 -13.19 3.60 7.72
N ASP A 88 -13.04 4.86 7.30
CA ASP A 88 -12.53 5.22 5.98
C ASP A 88 -11.12 4.68 5.74
N ALA A 89 -10.23 4.82 6.73
CA ALA A 89 -8.87 4.31 6.63
C ALA A 89 -8.84 2.77 6.52
N LEU A 90 -9.72 2.08 7.24
CA LEU A 90 -9.84 0.63 7.15
C LEU A 90 -10.34 0.18 5.78
N ASP A 91 -11.33 0.87 5.19
CA ASP A 91 -11.81 0.57 3.84
C ASP A 91 -10.74 0.85 2.76
N GLN A 92 -10.02 1.97 2.87
CA GLN A 92 -8.88 2.25 1.99
C GLN A 92 -7.78 1.20 2.12
N ALA A 93 -7.49 0.72 3.34
CA ALA A 93 -6.53 -0.33 3.58
C ALA A 93 -6.98 -1.67 2.96
N ARG A 94 -8.28 -2.01 3.01
CA ARG A 94 -8.87 -3.16 2.30
C ARG A 94 -8.68 -3.02 0.79
N GLY A 95 -9.00 -1.86 0.22
CA GLY A 95 -8.79 -1.57 -1.20
C GLY A 95 -7.34 -1.67 -1.63
N TRP A 96 -6.42 -1.19 -0.80
CA TRP A 96 -4.98 -1.25 -1.06
C TRP A 96 -4.44 -2.68 -1.17
N ILE A 97 -4.90 -3.60 -0.33
CA ILE A 97 -4.52 -5.02 -0.46
C ILE A 97 -5.31 -5.76 -1.54
N GLY A 98 -6.22 -5.08 -2.25
CA GLY A 98 -7.03 -5.66 -3.33
C GLY A 98 -8.24 -6.46 -2.85
N TRP A 99 -8.70 -6.27 -1.60
CA TRP A 99 -9.84 -7.01 -1.03
C TRP A 99 -11.11 -6.88 -1.88
N HIS A 100 -11.40 -5.67 -2.38
CA HIS A 100 -12.60 -5.39 -3.18
C HIS A 100 -12.50 -5.86 -4.64
N ASP A 101 -11.40 -6.52 -5.03
CA ASP A 101 -11.27 -7.07 -6.36
C ASP A 101 -11.88 -8.48 -6.41
N HIS A 102 -12.93 -8.62 -7.22
CA HIS A 102 -13.55 -9.89 -7.52
C HIS A 102 -12.77 -10.52 -8.68
N GLN A 103 -11.85 -11.42 -8.34
CA GLN A 103 -10.98 -12.04 -9.32
C GLN A 103 -11.80 -12.81 -10.37
N PRO A 104 -11.66 -12.48 -11.66
CA PRO A 104 -12.29 -13.27 -12.69
C PRO A 104 -11.51 -14.57 -12.91
N ASP A 105 -12.17 -15.59 -13.46
CA ASP A 105 -11.47 -16.74 -14.03
C ASP A 105 -10.73 -16.28 -15.30
N LEU A 106 -9.45 -15.96 -15.16
CA LEU A 106 -8.61 -15.51 -16.28
C LEU A 106 -8.47 -16.58 -17.36
N VAL A 107 -8.54 -17.88 -17.02
CA VAL A 107 -8.44 -18.96 -18.01
C VAL A 107 -9.71 -19.02 -18.86
N GLU A 108 -10.87 -18.82 -18.24
CA GLU A 108 -12.16 -18.69 -18.92
C GLU A 108 -12.19 -17.44 -19.82
N LEU A 109 -11.84 -16.27 -19.27
CA LEU A 109 -11.81 -15.00 -20.01
C LEU A 109 -10.89 -15.02 -21.23
N THR A 110 -9.83 -15.85 -21.19
CA THR A 110 -8.83 -15.92 -22.25
C THR A 110 -8.96 -17.16 -23.14
N ALA A 111 -10.03 -17.95 -23.00
CA ALA A 111 -10.20 -19.23 -23.69
C ALA A 111 -10.13 -19.13 -25.24
N GLY A 112 -10.52 -17.98 -25.82
CA GLY A 112 -10.41 -17.71 -27.26
C GLY A 112 -9.02 -17.26 -27.74
N HIS A 113 -8.04 -17.12 -26.85
CA HIS A 113 -6.75 -16.51 -27.14
C HIS A 113 -5.59 -17.34 -26.57
N ALA A 114 -5.05 -18.27 -27.38
CA ALA A 114 -4.04 -19.23 -26.93
C ALA A 114 -2.82 -18.61 -26.23
N ALA A 115 -2.34 -17.44 -26.67
CA ALA A 115 -1.25 -16.73 -26.02
C ALA A 115 -1.64 -16.18 -24.64
N LEU A 116 -2.81 -15.56 -24.53
CA LEU A 116 -3.33 -15.03 -23.26
C LEU A 116 -3.70 -16.16 -22.29
N GLN A 117 -4.23 -17.27 -22.79
CA GLN A 117 -4.54 -18.44 -21.97
C GLN A 117 -3.27 -19.09 -21.40
N ARG A 118 -2.20 -19.17 -22.19
CA ARG A 118 -0.89 -19.62 -21.71
C ARG A 118 -0.35 -18.67 -20.64
N ALA A 119 -0.46 -17.36 -20.85
CA ALA A 119 -0.04 -16.36 -19.88
C ALA A 119 -0.88 -16.45 -18.59
N ALA A 120 -2.21 -16.56 -18.68
CA ALA A 120 -3.11 -16.70 -17.54
C ALA A 120 -2.77 -17.92 -16.68
N ARG A 121 -2.49 -19.07 -17.32
CA ARG A 121 -2.06 -20.30 -16.60
C ARG A 121 -0.70 -20.15 -15.92
N GLN A 122 0.21 -19.33 -16.47
CA GLN A 122 1.54 -19.10 -15.89
C GLN A 122 1.52 -18.05 -14.78
N LEU A 123 0.73 -16.99 -14.94
CA LEU A 123 0.60 -15.90 -13.97
C LEU A 123 -0.20 -16.33 -12.74
N GLY A 124 -1.19 -17.21 -12.94
CA GLY A 124 -2.14 -17.58 -11.89
C GLY A 124 -3.15 -16.47 -11.61
N PRO A 125 -3.79 -16.46 -10.43
CA PRO A 125 -4.76 -15.43 -10.08
C PRO A 125 -4.09 -14.06 -10.03
N VAL A 126 -4.74 -13.07 -10.64
CA VAL A 126 -4.31 -11.66 -10.62
C VAL A 126 -5.30 -10.88 -9.78
N ARG A 127 -4.78 -10.09 -8.83
CA ARG A 127 -5.56 -9.20 -7.99
C ARG A 127 -5.12 -7.76 -8.23
N LEU A 128 -6.08 -6.85 -8.33
CA LEU A 128 -5.84 -5.43 -8.51
C LEU A 128 -5.93 -4.71 -7.17
N SER A 129 -4.79 -4.21 -6.68
CA SER A 129 -4.75 -3.24 -5.59
C SER A 129 -5.33 -1.90 -6.03
N ARG A 130 -5.89 -1.12 -5.10
CA ARG A 130 -6.28 0.27 -5.32
C ARG A 130 -5.32 1.20 -4.58
N LEU A 131 -4.79 2.21 -5.26
CA LEU A 131 -4.07 3.27 -4.56
C LEU A 131 -5.08 4.15 -3.81
N PRO A 132 -4.82 4.49 -2.53
CA PRO A 132 -5.72 5.29 -1.69
C PRO A 132 -6.10 6.65 -2.28
N THR A 133 -5.22 7.26 -3.08
CA THR A 133 -5.50 8.56 -3.72
C THR A 133 -5.29 8.53 -5.23
N VAL A 134 -6.12 9.27 -5.96
CA VAL A 134 -5.95 9.48 -7.41
C VAL A 134 -4.64 10.22 -7.70
N GLY A 135 -4.27 11.18 -6.85
CA GLY A 135 -3.02 11.94 -6.99
C GLY A 135 -1.78 11.03 -6.99
N GLU A 136 -1.76 10.01 -6.13
CA GLU A 136 -0.67 9.03 -6.15
C GLU A 136 -0.69 8.15 -7.39
N ALA A 137 -1.86 7.68 -7.81
CA ALA A 137 -1.98 6.89 -9.03
C ALA A 137 -1.43 7.65 -10.25
N VAL A 138 -1.81 8.92 -10.40
CA VAL A 138 -1.32 9.81 -11.47
C VAL A 138 0.18 10.04 -11.33
N GLY A 139 0.66 10.41 -10.14
CA GLY A 139 2.08 10.70 -9.93
C GLY A 139 2.98 9.50 -10.21
N ARG A 140 2.59 8.30 -9.73
CA ARG A 140 3.31 7.05 -10.05
C ARG A 140 3.26 6.72 -11.54
N ALA A 141 2.12 6.94 -12.20
CA ALA A 141 1.99 6.71 -13.64
C ALA A 141 2.91 7.64 -14.44
N VAL A 142 2.96 8.94 -14.12
CA VAL A 142 3.85 9.93 -14.75
C VAL A 142 5.32 9.56 -14.52
N LEU A 143 5.70 9.25 -13.28
CA LEU A 143 7.08 8.84 -12.96
C LEU A 143 7.49 7.53 -13.64
N GLY A 144 6.53 6.70 -14.05
CA GLY A 144 6.75 5.45 -14.78
C GLY A 144 6.83 5.61 -16.30
N GLN A 145 6.59 6.80 -16.85
CA GLN A 145 6.62 7.00 -18.30
C GLN A 145 8.04 6.93 -18.84
N LEU A 146 8.26 6.06 -19.84
CA LEU A 146 9.52 5.91 -20.58
C LEU A 146 10.75 5.53 -19.72
N VAL A 147 10.54 5.00 -18.52
CA VAL A 147 11.61 4.54 -17.61
C VAL A 147 11.40 3.08 -17.20
N GLN A 148 12.44 2.48 -16.65
CA GLN A 148 12.33 1.14 -16.07
C GLN A 148 11.60 1.18 -14.73
N GLY A 149 10.92 0.08 -14.37
CA GLY A 149 10.18 0.01 -13.12
C GLY A 149 11.03 0.18 -11.85
N LEU A 150 12.35 -0.08 -11.91
CA LEU A 150 13.25 0.22 -10.79
C LEU A 150 13.52 1.72 -10.65
N GLU A 151 13.69 2.43 -11.78
CA GLU A 151 13.90 3.88 -11.81
C GLU A 151 12.64 4.59 -11.31
N ALA A 152 11.46 4.19 -11.79
CA ALA A 152 10.18 4.74 -11.34
C ALA A 152 9.97 4.61 -9.83
N ARG A 153 10.34 3.46 -9.25
CA ARG A 153 10.28 3.24 -7.79
C ARG A 153 11.25 4.12 -7.02
N HIS A 154 12.46 4.28 -7.53
CA HIS A 154 13.45 5.16 -6.89
C HIS A 154 12.99 6.63 -6.95
N SER A 155 12.50 7.10 -8.10
CA SER A 155 11.95 8.45 -8.26
C SER A 155 10.74 8.69 -7.36
N THR A 156 9.86 7.70 -7.23
CA THR A 156 8.73 7.73 -6.28
C THR A 156 9.24 7.92 -4.85
N ALA A 157 10.24 7.13 -4.44
CA ALA A 157 10.80 7.22 -3.10
C ALA A 157 11.49 8.57 -2.86
N GLN A 158 12.20 9.12 -3.85
CA GLN A 158 12.80 10.45 -3.76
C GLN A 158 11.74 11.55 -3.60
N LEU A 159 10.66 11.49 -4.38
CA LEU A 159 9.55 12.43 -4.29
C LEU A 159 8.91 12.40 -2.89
N ALA A 160 8.58 11.21 -2.38
CA ALA A 160 8.01 11.06 -1.04
C ALA A 160 9.00 11.46 0.07
N ALA A 161 10.31 11.21 -0.08
CA ALA A 161 11.32 11.67 0.86
C ALA A 161 11.50 13.19 0.88
N LEU A 162 11.26 13.86 -0.26
CA LEU A 162 11.42 15.29 -0.45
C LEU A 162 10.19 16.08 0.02
N ALA A 163 9.00 15.61 -0.35
CA ALA A 163 7.75 16.35 -0.19
C ALA A 163 6.69 15.63 0.65
N GLY A 164 6.91 14.37 1.01
CA GLY A 164 6.01 13.59 1.84
C GLY A 164 6.26 13.79 3.34
N ALA A 165 5.28 13.40 4.15
CA ALA A 165 5.40 13.41 5.61
C ALA A 165 5.99 12.08 6.10
N PRO A 166 7.05 12.07 6.94
CA PRO A 166 7.57 10.84 7.51
C PRO A 166 6.64 10.31 8.61
N THR A 167 6.66 9.00 8.79
CA THR A 167 6.03 8.29 9.91
C THR A 167 7.08 7.81 10.91
N THR A 168 6.64 7.48 12.13
CA THR A 168 7.53 6.91 13.16
C THR A 168 7.99 5.48 12.86
N ARG A 169 7.44 4.83 11.82
CA ARG A 169 7.82 3.48 11.36
C ARG A 169 8.79 3.47 10.16
N GLY A 170 9.41 4.61 9.84
CA GLY A 170 10.35 4.68 8.72
C GLY A 170 9.67 4.53 7.34
N LEU A 171 8.41 4.93 7.25
CA LEU A 171 7.64 5.07 6.01
C LEU A 171 7.32 6.55 5.77
N TRP A 172 6.94 6.89 4.54
CA TRP A 172 6.55 8.26 4.14
C TRP A 172 5.15 8.26 3.54
N CYS A 173 4.31 9.21 3.93
CA CYS A 173 3.06 9.44 3.25
C CYS A 173 3.32 9.99 1.85
N TRP A 174 2.45 9.67 0.89
CA TRP A 174 2.49 10.30 -0.43
C TRP A 174 2.26 11.84 -0.33
N PRO A 175 2.97 12.66 -1.12
CA PRO A 175 2.76 14.11 -1.13
C PRO A 175 1.43 14.50 -1.78
N THR A 176 0.73 15.49 -1.22
CA THR A 176 -0.52 16.04 -1.79
C THR A 176 -0.31 17.44 -2.32
#